data_AF-A0A397ERX1-F1
#
_entry.id   AF-A0A397ERX1-F1
#
_cell.length_a   1.000
_cell.length_b   1.000
_cell.length_c   1.000
_cell.angle_alpha   90.00
_cell.angle_beta   90.00
_cell.angle_gamma   90.00
#
_symmetry.space_group_name_H-M   'P 1'
#
loop_
_entity.id
_entity.type
_entity.pdbx_description
1 polymer ?
#
loop_
_entity_poly.entity_id
_entity_poly.type
_entity_poly.pdbx_seq_one_letter_code
_entity_poly.pdbx_strand_id
1 'polypeptide(L)'
;KDDSDDDLAAGIDWTKWFKLESNLNTTNMHAFDSTNTLQKYQSSADILDAFYPVRLALYHRRKEYLVEESTRDLRRLTNRARFVQAMASHDSPLRVLWSSRPSKAQVVVLLQAEGFDSSQSFAKNHHDHDDADGDGDGIQGYNYLLKTSFLQFTDENTTKFLAEVEAKRQELSRLEATSAVEMWRGELEALKAALLSADPQYHSK
;
A
#
# COMPACT_ATOMS: atom_id res chain seq x y z
N LYS A 1 -44.97 21.24 62.56
CA LYS A 1 -45.69 21.59 61.32
C LYS A 1 -44.63 21.60 60.23
N ASP A 2 -44.16 20.41 59.89
CA ASP A 2 -43.12 20.12 58.89
C ASP A 2 -43.29 18.63 58.69
N ASP A 3 -44.02 18.22 57.65
CA ASP A 3 -44.12 16.83 57.15
C ASP A 3 -45.09 16.77 55.95
N SER A 4 -45.02 17.74 55.01
CA SER A 4 -45.95 17.73 53.87
C SER A 4 -45.40 18.29 52.55
N ASP A 5 -44.08 18.37 52.37
CA ASP A 5 -43.48 18.78 51.08
C ASP A 5 -42.69 17.66 50.37
N ASP A 6 -42.31 16.58 51.07
CA ASP A 6 -41.50 15.49 50.49
C ASP A 6 -42.33 14.50 49.65
N ASP A 7 -43.66 14.47 49.83
CA ASP A 7 -44.58 13.57 49.10
C ASP A 7 -44.96 14.06 47.69
N LEU A 8 -44.68 15.32 47.34
CA LEU A 8 -45.00 15.88 46.01
C LEU A 8 -44.03 15.44 44.92
N ALA A 9 -42.82 15.00 45.29
CA ALA A 9 -41.77 14.60 44.35
C ALA A 9 -41.81 13.11 43.98
N ALA A 10 -42.51 12.27 44.75
CA ALA A 10 -42.46 10.81 44.65
C ALA A 10 -43.19 10.20 43.42
N GLY A 11 -43.83 11.02 42.58
CA GLY A 11 -44.56 10.58 41.39
C GLY A 11 -44.24 11.35 40.10
N ILE A 12 -43.33 12.33 40.14
CA ILE A 12 -42.99 13.15 38.98
C ILE A 12 -41.88 12.46 38.20
N ASP A 13 -42.18 12.05 36.97
CA ASP A 13 -41.16 11.64 36.00
C ASP A 13 -40.40 12.88 35.52
N TRP A 14 -39.34 13.23 36.23
CA TRP A 14 -38.52 14.40 35.99
C TRP A 14 -37.96 14.46 34.57
N THR A 15 -37.69 13.30 33.95
CA THR A 15 -37.18 13.25 32.56
C THR A 15 -38.20 13.81 31.57
N LYS A 16 -39.48 13.47 31.75
CA LYS A 16 -40.59 14.00 30.94
C LYS A 16 -40.91 15.44 31.30
N TRP A 17 -40.88 15.79 32.58
CA TRP A 17 -41.17 17.16 33.03
C TRP A 17 -40.17 18.18 32.47
N PHE A 18 -38.88 17.84 32.49
CA PHE A 18 -37.80 18.63 31.89
C PHE A 18 -37.62 18.40 30.39
N LYS A 19 -38.40 17.52 29.76
CA LYS A 19 -38.32 17.16 28.32
C LYS A 19 -36.92 16.73 27.88
N LEU A 20 -36.27 15.91 28.71
CA LEU A 20 -34.93 15.40 28.46
C LEU A 20 -34.91 14.19 27.51
N GLU A 21 -36.08 13.67 27.13
CA GLU A 21 -36.23 12.56 26.18
C GLU A 21 -36.83 13.05 24.86
N SER A 22 -36.35 12.48 23.76
CA SER A 22 -36.94 12.64 22.44
C SER A 22 -36.99 11.31 21.71
N ASN A 23 -38.05 11.09 20.94
CA ASN A 23 -38.19 9.89 20.13
C ASN A 23 -37.46 10.07 18.81
N LEU A 24 -36.50 9.20 18.51
CA LEU A 24 -35.84 9.12 17.22
C LEU A 24 -36.39 7.93 16.43
N ASN A 25 -37.00 8.19 15.27
CA ASN A 25 -37.52 7.14 14.40
C ASN A 25 -36.46 6.70 13.36
N THR A 26 -36.15 5.41 13.32
CA THR A 26 -35.16 4.80 12.41
C THR A 26 -35.78 4.02 11.24
N THR A 27 -37.09 4.15 11.00
CA THR A 27 -37.83 3.33 10.01
C THR A 27 -37.46 3.61 8.53
N ASN A 28 -36.80 4.74 8.24
CA ASN A 28 -36.54 5.22 6.87
C ASN A 28 -35.04 5.26 6.54
N MET A 29 -34.37 4.10 6.55
CA MET A 29 -32.97 4.00 6.11
C MET A 29 -32.89 3.60 4.63
N HIS A 30 -32.65 4.58 3.75
CA HIS A 30 -32.46 4.34 2.31
C HIS A 30 -31.03 4.72 1.93
N ALA A 31 -30.32 3.84 1.23
CA ALA A 31 -28.97 4.10 0.74
C ALA A 31 -28.73 3.40 -0.59
N PHE A 32 -27.77 3.91 -1.37
CA PHE A 32 -27.32 3.25 -2.58
C PHE A 32 -26.49 2.02 -2.24
N ASP A 33 -26.75 0.92 -2.95
CA ASP A 33 -25.92 -0.28 -2.86
C ASP A 33 -24.69 -0.19 -3.78
N SER A 34 -23.90 -1.26 -3.81
CA SER A 34 -22.70 -1.38 -4.67
C SER A 34 -22.98 -1.27 -6.18
N THR A 35 -24.23 -1.42 -6.60
CA THR A 35 -24.68 -1.32 -8.00
C THR A 35 -25.33 0.03 -8.31
N ASN A 36 -25.23 1.00 -7.39
CA ASN A 36 -25.88 2.30 -7.46
C ASN A 36 -27.41 2.23 -7.52
N THR A 37 -28.02 1.18 -6.96
CA THR A 37 -29.48 1.09 -6.83
C THR A 37 -29.92 1.52 -5.43
N LEU A 38 -31.01 2.27 -5.35
CA LEU A 38 -31.54 2.75 -4.08
C LEU A 38 -32.27 1.61 -3.36
N GLN A 39 -31.77 1.23 -2.19
CA GLN A 39 -32.32 0.14 -1.37
C GLN A 39 -32.82 0.68 -0.03
N LYS A 40 -33.91 0.09 0.49
CA LYS A 40 -34.40 0.33 1.85
C LYS A 40 -33.85 -0.76 2.78
N TYR A 41 -33.17 -0.34 3.84
CA TYR A 41 -32.63 -1.20 4.89
C TYR A 41 -33.55 -1.16 6.12
N GLN A 42 -33.76 -2.30 6.79
CA GLN A 42 -34.63 -2.37 7.97
C GLN A 42 -33.86 -2.04 9.25
N SER A 43 -32.59 -2.39 9.29
CA SER A 43 -31.68 -2.14 10.41
C SER A 43 -30.36 -1.53 9.95
N SER A 44 -29.63 -0.92 10.87
CA SER A 44 -28.23 -0.51 10.61
C SER A 44 -27.31 -1.72 10.41
N ALA A 45 -27.66 -2.89 10.95
CA ALA A 45 -26.92 -4.14 10.71
C ALA A 45 -27.02 -4.58 9.25
N ASP A 46 -28.19 -4.43 8.62
CA ASP A 46 -28.37 -4.77 7.20
C ASP A 46 -27.44 -3.95 6.30
N ILE A 47 -27.20 -2.68 6.66
CA ILE A 47 -26.26 -1.80 5.95
C ILE A 47 -24.82 -2.30 6.12
N LEU A 48 -24.46 -2.75 7.33
CA LEU A 48 -23.13 -3.31 7.59
C LEU A 48 -22.91 -4.62 6.85
N ASP A 49 -23.93 -5.48 6.79
CA ASP A 49 -23.90 -6.74 6.05
C ASP A 49 -23.73 -6.51 4.54
N ALA A 50 -24.36 -5.45 3.99
CA ALA A 50 -24.16 -5.04 2.60
C ALA A 50 -22.77 -4.42 2.37
N PHE A 51 -22.24 -3.68 3.34
CA PHE A 51 -20.94 -3.01 3.25
C PHE A 51 -19.75 -4.00 3.30
N TYR A 52 -19.83 -5.01 4.18
CA TYR A 52 -18.73 -5.93 4.45
C TYR A 52 -18.14 -6.61 3.20
N PRO A 53 -18.92 -7.27 2.32
CA PRO A 53 -18.37 -7.96 1.15
C PRO A 53 -17.75 -6.98 0.15
N VAL A 54 -18.33 -5.78 -0.01
CA VAL A 54 -17.79 -4.73 -0.88
C VAL A 54 -16.42 -4.29 -0.37
N ARG A 55 -16.32 -4.02 0.93
CA ARG A 55 -15.07 -3.59 1.55
C ARG A 55 -14.01 -4.68 1.48
N LEU A 56 -14.37 -5.93 1.74
CA LEU A 56 -13.44 -7.05 1.66
C LEU A 56 -12.90 -7.24 0.23
N ALA A 57 -13.76 -7.17 -0.79
CA ALA A 57 -13.34 -7.24 -2.19
C ALA A 57 -12.34 -6.13 -2.56
N LEU A 58 -12.53 -4.91 -2.03
CA LEU A 58 -11.56 -3.83 -2.20
C LEU A 58 -10.22 -4.11 -1.53
N TYR A 59 -10.20 -4.79 -0.37
CA TYR A 59 -8.95 -5.21 0.26
C TYR A 59 -8.22 -6.29 -0.55
N HIS A 60 -8.94 -7.23 -1.17
CA HIS A 60 -8.33 -8.20 -2.10
C HIS A 60 -7.67 -7.47 -3.27
N ARG A 61 -8.40 -6.58 -3.95
CA ARG A 61 -7.86 -5.79 -5.06
C ARG A 61 -6.66 -4.93 -4.64
N ARG A 62 -6.71 -4.34 -3.44
CA ARG A 62 -5.59 -3.58 -2.88
C ARG A 62 -4.38 -4.47 -2.62
N LYS A 63 -4.57 -5.66 -2.05
CA LYS A 63 -3.48 -6.61 -1.81
C LYS A 63 -2.78 -6.99 -3.12
N GLU A 64 -3.57 -7.37 -4.13
CA GLU A 64 -3.05 -7.72 -5.46
C GLU A 64 -2.19 -6.60 -6.04
N TYR A 65 -2.70 -5.36 -6.00
CA TYR A 65 -1.96 -4.18 -6.44
C TYR A 65 -0.64 -3.97 -5.67
N LEU A 66 -0.67 -4.08 -4.33
CA LEU A 66 0.53 -3.89 -3.49
C LEU A 66 1.59 -4.98 -3.74
N VAL A 67 1.17 -6.22 -3.96
CA VAL A 67 2.05 -7.35 -4.30
C VAL A 67 2.67 -7.13 -5.67
N GLU A 68 1.88 -6.74 -6.67
CA GLU A 68 2.38 -6.44 -8.01
C GLU A 68 3.38 -5.28 -8.01
N GLU A 69 3.05 -4.19 -7.32
CA GLU A 69 3.93 -3.03 -7.15
C GLU A 69 5.25 -3.43 -6.46
N SER A 70 5.18 -4.14 -5.34
CA SER A 70 6.37 -4.57 -4.60
C SER A 70 7.21 -5.58 -5.39
N THR A 71 6.58 -6.44 -6.20
CA THR A 71 7.27 -7.37 -7.10
C THR A 71 8.04 -6.61 -8.19
N ARG A 72 7.44 -5.58 -8.78
CA ARG A 72 8.09 -4.73 -9.78
C ARG A 72 9.28 -3.97 -9.19
N ASP A 73 9.11 -3.40 -8.00
CA ASP A 73 10.20 -2.75 -7.26
C ASP A 73 11.35 -3.74 -6.98
N LEU A 74 11.02 -4.94 -6.52
CA LEU A 74 12.01 -5.98 -6.23
C LEU A 74 12.78 -6.38 -7.49
N ARG A 75 12.11 -6.52 -8.65
CA ARG A 75 12.79 -6.77 -9.93
C ARG A 75 13.74 -5.64 -10.30
N ARG A 76 13.31 -4.38 -10.19
CA ARG A 76 14.17 -3.21 -10.46
C ARG A 76 15.40 -3.18 -9.55
N LEU A 77 15.21 -3.35 -8.24
CA LEU A 77 16.30 -3.38 -7.25
C LEU A 77 17.24 -4.55 -7.48
N THR A 78 16.71 -5.73 -7.79
CA THR A 78 17.50 -6.94 -8.07
C THR A 78 18.39 -6.73 -9.30
N ASN A 79 17.84 -6.19 -10.39
CA ASN A 79 18.64 -5.87 -11.59
C ASN A 79 19.71 -4.83 -11.28
N ARG A 80 19.40 -3.79 -10.50
CA ARG A 80 20.38 -2.77 -10.09
C ARG A 80 21.50 -3.35 -9.23
N ALA A 81 21.16 -4.19 -8.24
CA ALA A 81 22.14 -4.85 -7.38
C ALA A 81 23.05 -5.80 -8.19
N ARG A 82 22.47 -6.61 -9.09
CA ARG A 82 23.23 -7.48 -10.01
C ARG A 82 24.18 -6.68 -10.90
N PHE A 83 23.73 -5.54 -11.43
CA PHE A 83 24.55 -4.68 -12.28
C PHE A 83 25.72 -4.07 -11.51
N VAL A 84 25.45 -3.51 -10.33
CA VAL A 84 26.50 -2.93 -9.46
C VAL A 84 27.53 -3.99 -9.07
N GLN A 85 27.08 -5.18 -8.65
CA GLN A 85 27.95 -6.31 -8.31
C GLN A 85 28.80 -6.76 -9.51
N ALA A 86 28.18 -6.86 -10.69
CA ALA A 86 28.88 -7.21 -11.93
C ALA A 86 29.89 -6.13 -12.35
N MET A 87 29.65 -4.85 -12.06
CA MET A 87 30.60 -3.77 -12.36
C MET A 87 31.73 -3.65 -11.34
N ALA A 88 31.51 -4.12 -10.10
CA ALA A 88 32.52 -4.19 -9.05
C ALA A 88 33.46 -5.40 -9.21
N SER A 89 32.93 -6.55 -9.67
CA SER A 89 33.72 -7.76 -9.89
C SER A 89 34.67 -7.64 -11.09
N HIS A 90 35.94 -7.99 -10.87
CA HIS A 90 36.98 -7.93 -11.91
C HIS A 90 36.82 -8.96 -13.04
N ASP A 91 36.19 -10.11 -12.76
CA ASP A 91 36.02 -11.23 -13.70
C ASP A 91 34.70 -11.15 -14.49
N SER A 92 33.87 -10.16 -14.19
CA SER A 92 32.57 -10.04 -14.83
C SER A 92 32.70 -9.65 -16.31
N PRO A 93 31.93 -10.29 -17.22
CA PRO A 93 31.95 -9.97 -18.65
C PRO A 93 31.57 -8.49 -18.90
N LEU A 94 30.70 -7.91 -18.06
CA LEU A 94 30.33 -6.50 -18.14
C LEU A 94 31.53 -5.58 -17.84
N ARG A 95 32.36 -5.93 -16.84
CA ARG A 95 33.54 -5.14 -16.46
C ARG A 95 34.65 -5.25 -17.50
N VAL A 96 34.84 -6.45 -18.05
CA VAL A 96 35.79 -6.70 -19.15
C VAL A 96 35.38 -5.92 -20.39
N LEU A 97 34.12 -5.99 -20.79
CA LEU A 97 33.59 -5.23 -21.94
C LEU A 97 33.80 -3.73 -21.72
N TRP A 98 33.50 -3.20 -20.52
CA TRP A 98 33.67 -1.77 -20.20
C TRP A 98 35.11 -1.28 -20.38
N SER A 99 36.08 -2.15 -20.11
CA SER A 99 37.52 -1.82 -20.26
C SER A 99 37.93 -1.58 -21.71
N SER A 100 37.21 -2.17 -22.67
CA SER A 100 37.40 -1.94 -24.11
C SER A 100 36.71 -0.69 -24.69
N ARG A 101 36.08 0.15 -23.85
CA ARG A 101 35.28 1.33 -24.27
C ARG A 101 34.21 0.97 -25.31
N PRO A 102 33.23 0.13 -24.92
CA PRO A 102 32.22 -0.39 -25.84
C PRO A 102 31.23 0.70 -26.26
N SER A 103 30.58 0.51 -27.40
CA SER A 103 29.42 1.35 -27.77
C SER A 103 28.22 1.02 -26.88
N LYS A 104 27.27 1.97 -26.74
CA LYS A 104 26.03 1.74 -25.97
C LYS A 104 25.29 0.49 -26.46
N ALA A 105 25.23 0.27 -27.76
CA ALA A 105 24.58 -0.89 -28.37
C ALA A 105 25.23 -2.22 -27.95
N GLN A 106 26.56 -2.29 -27.89
CA GLN A 106 27.27 -3.49 -27.42
C GLN A 106 26.97 -3.82 -25.95
N VAL A 107 26.88 -2.79 -25.11
CA VAL A 107 26.52 -2.96 -23.69
C VAL A 107 25.10 -3.50 -23.55
N VAL A 108 24.15 -2.97 -24.32
CA VAL A 108 22.75 -3.43 -24.30
C VAL A 108 22.63 -4.90 -24.73
N VAL A 109 23.35 -5.31 -25.78
CA VAL A 109 23.36 -6.71 -26.23
C VAL A 109 23.87 -7.64 -25.10
N LEU A 110 24.91 -7.23 -24.38
CA LEU A 110 25.42 -8.01 -23.25
C LEU A 110 24.43 -8.03 -22.07
N LEU A 111 23.80 -6.90 -21.74
CA LEU A 111 22.76 -6.85 -20.70
C LEU A 111 21.58 -7.78 -21.03
N GLN A 112 21.16 -7.84 -22.29
CA GLN A 112 20.14 -8.78 -22.75
C GLN A 112 20.62 -10.24 -22.63
N ALA A 113 21.86 -10.53 -23.03
CA ALA A 113 22.45 -11.86 -22.95
C ALA A 113 22.59 -12.37 -21.51
N GLU A 114 22.92 -11.49 -20.57
CA GLU A 114 23.02 -11.77 -19.13
C GLU A 114 21.66 -11.79 -18.40
N GLY A 115 20.56 -11.56 -19.14
CA GLY A 115 19.20 -11.61 -18.63
C GLY A 115 18.87 -10.47 -17.67
N PHE A 116 19.32 -9.24 -17.97
CA PHE A 116 18.84 -8.05 -17.29
C PHE A 116 17.49 -7.62 -17.87
N ASP A 117 16.56 -7.29 -16.98
CA ASP A 117 15.23 -6.84 -17.39
C ASP A 117 15.26 -5.40 -17.89
N SER A 118 14.55 -5.14 -18.99
CA SER A 118 14.26 -3.77 -19.46
C SER A 118 13.29 -3.07 -18.51
N SER A 119 13.41 -1.75 -18.38
CA SER A 119 12.49 -0.94 -17.55
C SER A 119 11.02 -1.07 -17.95
N GLN A 120 10.75 -1.44 -19.20
CA GLN A 120 9.39 -1.71 -19.67
C GLN A 120 8.75 -2.92 -18.96
N SER A 121 9.54 -3.92 -18.56
CA SER A 121 9.04 -5.12 -17.88
C SER A 121 8.50 -4.86 -16.48
N PHE A 122 8.85 -3.71 -15.89
CA PHE A 122 8.42 -3.28 -14.58
C PHE A 122 7.87 -1.85 -14.60
N ALA A 123 7.43 -1.33 -15.74
CA ALA A 123 6.77 -0.03 -15.85
C ALA A 123 5.34 -0.08 -15.29
N LYS A 124 4.88 1.00 -14.65
CA LYS A 124 3.59 1.06 -13.93
C LYS A 124 2.42 1.30 -14.88
N ASN A 125 2.69 2.04 -15.95
CA ASN A 125 1.81 2.37 -17.06
C ASN A 125 2.70 2.71 -18.28
N HIS A 126 2.14 2.62 -19.49
CA HIS A 126 2.79 3.09 -20.74
C HIS A 126 3.21 4.59 -20.71
N HIS A 127 2.81 5.32 -19.67
CA HIS A 127 3.00 6.76 -19.49
C HIS A 127 4.01 7.12 -18.40
N ASP A 128 4.52 6.14 -17.64
CA ASP A 128 5.56 6.35 -16.61
C ASP A 128 6.94 6.34 -17.28
N HIS A 129 7.09 7.22 -18.27
CA HIS A 129 8.27 7.44 -19.08
C HIS A 129 9.19 8.48 -18.41
N ASP A 130 9.26 8.51 -17.08
CA ASP A 130 10.22 9.37 -16.36
C ASP A 130 11.69 8.92 -16.55
N ASP A 131 11.91 7.78 -17.21
CA ASP A 131 13.21 7.31 -17.71
C ASP A 131 13.31 7.32 -19.27
N ALA A 132 12.34 7.93 -19.97
CA ALA A 132 12.47 8.24 -21.40
C ALA A 132 13.27 9.52 -21.60
N ASP A 133 14.58 9.42 -21.42
CA ASP A 133 15.46 10.23 -22.25
C ASP A 133 15.21 9.79 -23.70
N GLY A 134 14.70 10.72 -24.52
CA GLY A 134 14.47 10.55 -25.94
C GLY A 134 15.77 10.39 -26.72
N ASP A 135 16.46 9.26 -26.55
CA ASP A 135 17.38 8.74 -27.56
C ASP A 135 16.55 7.74 -28.40
N GLY A 136 16.18 8.14 -29.62
CA GLY A 136 15.41 7.35 -30.58
C GLY A 136 16.16 6.16 -31.19
N ASP A 137 17.02 5.53 -30.39
CA ASP A 137 17.83 4.37 -30.77
C ASP A 137 17.37 3.18 -29.91
N GLY A 138 17.44 1.94 -30.42
CA GLY A 138 16.87 0.71 -29.83
C GLY A 138 17.41 0.27 -28.45
N ILE A 139 17.94 1.20 -27.66
CA ILE A 139 18.52 1.11 -26.32
C ILE A 139 17.45 1.35 -25.23
N GLN A 140 16.20 1.58 -25.63
CA GLN A 140 15.09 1.89 -24.73
C GLN A 140 14.89 0.79 -23.67
N GLY A 141 15.17 1.12 -22.41
CA GLY A 141 14.86 0.25 -21.28
C GLY A 141 15.99 0.01 -20.28
N TYR A 142 17.25 0.22 -20.66
CA TYR A 142 18.41 -0.05 -19.78
C TYR A 142 19.02 1.20 -19.14
N ASN A 143 18.47 2.38 -19.42
CA ASN A 143 18.96 3.66 -18.90
C ASN A 143 19.03 3.69 -17.36
N TYR A 144 18.12 3.02 -16.65
CA TYR A 144 18.12 2.96 -15.20
C TYR A 144 19.37 2.26 -14.62
N LEU A 145 20.04 1.39 -15.40
CA LEU A 145 21.32 0.78 -15.05
C LEU A 145 22.48 1.67 -15.51
N LEU A 146 22.44 2.13 -16.76
CA LEU A 146 23.55 2.88 -17.39
C LEU A 146 23.78 4.26 -16.76
N LYS A 147 22.75 4.89 -16.20
CA LYS A 147 22.86 6.16 -15.46
C LYS A 147 23.40 5.98 -14.03
N THR A 148 23.71 4.74 -13.60
CA THR A 148 24.25 4.50 -12.26
C THR A 148 25.64 5.14 -12.13
N SER A 149 25.82 5.98 -11.11
CA SER A 149 27.09 6.65 -10.83
C SER A 149 28.21 5.65 -10.55
N PHE A 150 29.42 5.93 -11.05
CA PHE A 150 30.61 5.11 -10.82
C PHE A 150 30.91 4.85 -9.33
N LEU A 151 30.61 5.83 -8.47
CA LEU A 151 30.83 5.72 -7.02
C LEU A 151 29.95 4.65 -6.36
N GLN A 152 28.92 4.17 -7.05
CA GLN A 152 28.05 3.10 -6.57
C GLN A 152 28.68 1.70 -6.73
N PHE A 153 29.77 1.57 -7.49
CA PHE A 153 30.46 0.29 -7.75
C PHE A 153 31.50 -0.06 -6.68
N THR A 154 31.33 0.43 -5.45
CA THR A 154 32.15 0.04 -4.30
C THR A 154 31.58 -1.20 -3.62
N ASP A 155 32.42 -1.96 -2.92
CA ASP A 155 31.97 -3.14 -2.16
C ASP A 155 30.94 -2.76 -1.08
N GLU A 156 31.14 -1.61 -0.44
CA GLU A 156 30.20 -1.05 0.55
C GLU A 156 28.81 -0.81 -0.06
N ASN A 157 28.74 -0.17 -1.22
CA ASN A 157 27.46 0.07 -1.88
C ASN A 157 26.86 -1.23 -2.44
N THR A 158 27.69 -2.18 -2.89
CA THR A 158 27.23 -3.51 -3.34
C THR A 158 26.55 -4.26 -2.20
N THR A 159 27.17 -4.32 -1.02
CA THR A 159 26.56 -4.95 0.17
C THR A 159 25.28 -4.24 0.59
N LYS A 160 25.23 -2.90 0.51
CA LYS A 160 24.03 -2.12 0.77
C LYS A 160 22.88 -2.47 -0.19
N PHE A 161 23.11 -2.50 -1.50
CA PHE A 161 22.08 -2.84 -2.47
C PHE A 161 21.57 -4.28 -2.31
N LEU A 162 22.46 -5.23 -1.98
CA LEU A 162 22.05 -6.61 -1.68
C LEU A 162 21.18 -6.69 -0.43
N ALA A 163 21.52 -5.92 0.62
CA ALA A 163 20.69 -5.82 1.82
C ALA A 163 19.33 -5.18 1.54
N GLU A 164 19.26 -4.15 0.69
CA GLU A 164 18.00 -3.53 0.25
C GLU A 164 17.11 -4.51 -0.53
N VAL A 165 17.69 -5.30 -1.43
CA VAL A 165 16.97 -6.36 -2.16
C VAL A 165 16.39 -7.39 -1.20
N GLU A 166 17.18 -7.85 -0.24
CA GLU A 166 16.74 -8.86 0.72
C GLU A 166 15.65 -8.31 1.65
N ALA A 167 15.78 -7.08 2.13
CA ALA A 167 14.75 -6.41 2.92
C ALA A 167 13.43 -6.29 2.13
N LYS A 168 13.48 -5.88 0.85
CA LYS A 168 12.28 -5.78 0.01
C LYS A 168 11.67 -7.14 -0.31
N ARG A 169 12.49 -8.19 -0.46
CA ARG A 169 12.02 -9.57 -0.63
C ARG A 169 11.28 -10.08 0.62
N GLN A 170 11.81 -9.80 1.80
CA GLN A 170 11.16 -10.15 3.06
C GLN A 170 9.84 -9.41 3.23
N GLU A 171 9.78 -8.12 2.86
CA GLU A 171 8.55 -7.35 2.89
C GLU A 171 7.49 -7.93 1.93
N LEU A 172 7.88 -8.28 0.71
CA LEU A 172 6.98 -8.91 -0.26
C LEU A 172 6.44 -10.25 0.28
N SER A 173 7.32 -11.10 0.83
CA SER A 173 6.92 -12.38 1.44
C SER A 173 5.93 -12.19 2.60
N ARG A 174 6.16 -11.18 3.45
CA ARG A 174 5.24 -10.82 4.54
C ARG A 174 3.89 -10.36 4.01
N LEU A 175 3.89 -9.51 2.97
CA LEU A 175 2.67 -9.02 2.33
C LEU A 175 1.86 -10.16 1.68
N GLU A 176 2.54 -11.10 1.01
CA GLU A 176 1.90 -12.28 0.41
C GLU A 176 1.30 -13.20 1.47
N ALA A 177 2.00 -13.40 2.59
CA ALA A 177 1.53 -14.20 3.72
C ALA A 177 0.32 -13.57 4.43
N THR A 178 0.25 -12.24 4.50
CA THR A 178 -0.84 -11.53 5.19
C THR A 178 -2.14 -11.61 4.39
N SER A 179 -3.20 -12.16 4.95
CA SER A 179 -4.51 -12.20 4.29
C SER A 179 -5.18 -10.82 4.19
N ALA A 180 -6.12 -10.65 3.25
CA ALA A 180 -6.89 -9.41 3.12
C ALA A 180 -7.69 -9.08 4.41
N VAL A 181 -8.15 -10.11 5.12
CA VAL A 181 -8.87 -9.98 6.40
C VAL A 181 -7.95 -9.51 7.51
N GLU A 182 -6.73 -10.08 7.61
CA GLU A 182 -5.74 -9.65 8.60
C GLU A 182 -5.26 -8.23 8.34
N MET A 183 -5.02 -7.87 7.08
CA MET A 183 -4.70 -6.50 6.68
C MET A 183 -5.80 -5.52 7.13
N TRP A 184 -7.06 -5.85 6.87
CA TRP A 184 -8.17 -5.01 7.31
C TRP A 184 -8.27 -4.94 8.85
N ARG A 185 -8.12 -6.07 9.55
CA ARG A 185 -8.12 -6.12 11.02
C ARG A 185 -7.04 -5.21 11.62
N GLY A 186 -5.81 -5.28 11.12
CA GLY A 186 -4.71 -4.44 11.60
C GLY A 186 -4.98 -2.95 11.40
N GLU A 187 -5.60 -2.56 10.29
CA GLU A 187 -6.01 -1.18 10.05
C GLU A 187 -7.16 -0.73 10.98
N LEU A 188 -8.10 -1.61 11.31
CA LEU A 188 -9.15 -1.31 12.29
C LEU A 188 -8.58 -1.14 13.70
N GLU A 189 -7.57 -1.92 14.07
CA GLU A 189 -6.87 -1.77 15.36
C GLU A 189 -6.08 -0.46 15.41
N ALA A 190 -5.37 -0.11 14.33
CA ALA A 190 -4.69 1.17 14.21
C ALA A 190 -5.67 2.35 14.28
N LEU A 191 -6.82 2.25 13.61
CA LEU A 191 -7.88 3.25 13.67
C LEU A 191 -8.43 3.37 15.09
N LYS A 192 -8.70 2.24 15.77
CA LYS A 192 -9.16 2.22 17.16
C LYS A 192 -8.15 2.91 18.09
N ALA A 193 -6.87 2.59 17.96
CA ALA A 193 -5.82 3.21 18.77
C ALA A 193 -5.74 4.73 18.53
N ALA A 194 -5.82 5.16 17.27
CA ALA A 194 -5.83 6.58 16.91
C ALA A 194 -7.04 7.32 17.50
N LEU A 195 -8.25 6.75 17.38
CA LEU A 195 -9.48 7.33 17.95
C LEU A 195 -9.40 7.43 19.47
N LEU A 196 -8.91 6.39 20.14
CA LEU A 196 -8.69 6.39 21.58
C LEU A 196 -7.64 7.42 22.01
N SER A 197 -6.64 7.73 21.18
CA SER A 197 -5.64 8.76 21.54
C SER A 197 -6.12 10.19 21.29
N ALA A 198 -6.96 10.40 20.26
CA ALA A 198 -7.30 11.71 19.75
C ALA A 198 -8.51 12.36 20.44
N ASP A 199 -9.47 11.56 20.90
CA ASP A 199 -10.76 12.07 21.37
C ASP A 199 -11.07 11.63 22.81
N PRO A 200 -11.14 12.58 23.78
CA PRO A 200 -11.52 12.33 25.17
C PRO A 200 -12.85 11.59 25.34
N GLN A 201 -13.78 11.71 24.37
CA GLN A 201 -15.07 11.03 24.42
C GLN A 201 -14.95 9.50 24.39
N TYR A 202 -13.91 8.98 23.73
CA TYR A 202 -13.65 7.54 23.64
C TYR A 202 -12.74 7.01 24.76
N HIS A 203 -12.19 7.89 25.61
CA HIS A 203 -11.46 7.49 26.81
C HIS A 203 -12.39 7.10 27.97
N SER A 204 -13.68 7.42 27.86
CA SER A 204 -14.69 7.21 28.90
C SER A 204 -15.54 5.98 28.61
N LYS A 205 -15.13 4.83 29.16
CA LYS A 205 -16.00 3.88 29.88
C LYS A 205 -15.16 2.84 30.62
#